data_AF-G4ZB84-F1
#
_entry.id   AF-G4ZB84-F1
#
_cell.length_a   1.000
_cell.length_b   1.000
_cell.length_c   1.000
_cell.angle_alpha   90.00
_cell.angle_beta   90.00
_cell.angle_gamma   90.00
#
_symmetry.space_group_name_H-M   'P 1'
#
loop_
_entity.id
_entity.type
_entity.pdbx_description
1 polymer ?
#
loop_
_entity_poly.entity_id
_entity_poly.type
_entity_poly.pdbx_seq_one_letter_code
_entity_poly.pdbx_strand_id
1 'polypeptide(L)'
;MELHVRACSARNLLDKQTFGKQDPYCKLALRSKSFKTRVHDNGHKTPVWNEVFVFSVVDPQLDQLVVEVKDKNFTSSTLIGECRLPVS
;
A
#
# COMPACT_ATOMS: atom_id res chain seq x y z
N MET A 1 19.15 11.41 -0.34
CA MET A 1 18.61 10.95 0.96
C MET A 1 17.81 9.67 0.74
N GLU A 2 17.74 8.78 1.72
CA GLU A 2 16.91 7.58 1.63
C GLU A 2 15.69 7.70 2.55
N LEU A 3 14.54 7.20 2.09
CA LEU A 3 13.33 7.02 2.88
C LEU A 3 13.09 5.52 3.06
N HIS A 4 13.16 5.06 4.30
CA HIS A 4 12.90 3.67 4.66
C HIS A 4 11.44 3.56 5.11
N VAL A 5 10.63 2.80 4.37
CA VAL A 5 9.20 2.64 4.61
C VAL A 5 8.92 1.19 4.99
N ARG A 6 8.34 0.97 6.17
CA ARG A 6 7.85 -0.36 6.59
C ARG A 6 6.33 -0.41 6.49
N ALA A 7 5.81 -1.20 5.54
CA ALA A 7 4.39 -1.51 5.46
C ALA A 7 4.07 -2.64 6.46
N CYS A 8 3.62 -2.26 7.66
CA CYS A 8 3.35 -3.22 8.75
C CYS A 8 2.03 -3.97 8.55
N SER A 9 0.91 -3.25 8.66
CA SER A 9 -0.46 -3.83 8.65
C SER A 9 -1.49 -2.74 8.40
N ALA A 10 -2.71 -3.14 8.04
CA ALA A 10 -3.88 -2.27 8.06
C ALA A 10 -4.97 -2.83 8.98
N ARG A 11 -5.93 -1.99 9.37
CA ARG A 11 -7.07 -2.37 10.21
C ARG A 11 -8.32 -1.63 9.77
N ASN A 12 -9.47 -2.25 10.01
CA ASN A 12 -10.79 -1.70 9.68
C ASN A 12 -10.91 -1.29 8.20
N LEU A 13 -10.31 -2.07 7.29
CA LEU A 13 -10.47 -1.83 5.86
C LEU A 13 -11.94 -1.96 5.47
N LEU A 14 -12.40 -1.10 4.55
CA LEU A 14 -13.71 -1.28 3.92
C LEU A 14 -13.67 -2.58 3.12
N ASP A 15 -14.68 -3.44 3.31
CA ASP A 15 -14.80 -4.64 2.49
C ASP A 15 -15.42 -4.29 1.15
N LYS A 16 -14.68 -4.57 0.07
CA LYS A 16 -15.11 -4.33 -1.31
C LYS A 16 -15.34 -5.64 -2.07
N GLN A 17 -15.12 -6.79 -1.43
CA GLN A 17 -15.29 -8.11 -2.03
C GLN A 17 -16.76 -8.54 -1.95
N THR A 18 -17.36 -8.94 -3.08
CA THR A 18 -18.74 -9.45 -3.10
C THR A 18 -18.81 -10.93 -2.70
N PHE A 19 -17.77 -11.71 -3.03
CA PHE A 19 -17.69 -13.15 -2.74
C PHE A 19 -16.32 -13.53 -2.17
N GLY A 20 -16.30 -14.28 -1.08
CA GLY A 20 -15.06 -14.63 -0.38
C GLY A 20 -14.55 -13.50 0.52
N LYS A 21 -13.27 -13.56 0.91
CA LYS A 21 -12.59 -12.49 1.66
C LYS A 21 -11.72 -11.69 0.72
N GLN A 22 -11.63 -10.38 0.91
CA GLN A 22 -10.64 -9.56 0.21
C GLN A 22 -9.21 -10.04 0.50
N ASP A 23 -8.34 -9.81 -0.48
CA ASP A 23 -6.92 -10.19 -0.56
C ASP A 23 -6.05 -8.92 -0.62
N PRO A 24 -5.82 -8.23 0.51
CA PRO A 24 -5.27 -6.88 0.47
C PRO A 24 -3.74 -6.86 0.25
N TYR A 25 -3.28 -5.85 -0.47
CA TYR A 25 -1.87 -5.48 -0.55
C TYR A 25 -1.71 -3.95 -0.45
N CYS A 26 -0.52 -3.51 -0.03
CA CYS A 26 -0.16 -2.11 0.00
C CYS A 26 0.76 -1.78 -1.19
N LYS A 27 0.44 -0.71 -1.92
CA LYS A 27 1.29 -0.13 -2.95
C LYS A 27 1.82 1.21 -2.47
N LEU A 28 3.13 1.37 -2.55
CA LEU A 28 3.85 2.57 -2.13
C LEU A 28 4.45 3.20 -3.39
N ALA A 29 4.26 4.50 -3.61
CA ALA A 29 4.81 5.20 -4.75
C ALA A 29 5.44 6.53 -4.34
N LEU A 30 6.62 6.82 -4.88
CA LEU A 30 7.32 8.08 -4.74
C LEU A 30 7.86 8.46 -6.12
N ARG A 31 7.36 9.56 -6.70
CA ARG A 31 7.63 9.96 -8.09
C ARG A 31 7.34 8.81 -9.08
N SER A 32 8.33 8.40 -9.85
CA SER A 32 8.24 7.31 -10.84
C SER A 32 8.52 5.92 -10.24
N LYS A 33 8.99 5.83 -9.00
CA LYS A 33 9.30 4.55 -8.34
C LYS A 33 8.09 4.08 -7.57
N SER A 34 7.73 2.81 -7.73
CA SER A 34 6.70 2.17 -6.91
C SER A 34 7.10 0.77 -6.48
N PHE A 35 6.61 0.39 -5.31
CA PHE A 35 6.72 -0.95 -4.76
C PHE A 35 5.35 -1.44 -4.31
N LYS A 36 5.20 -2.74 -4.20
CA LYS A 36 4.02 -3.37 -3.60
C LYS A 36 4.46 -4.44 -2.60
N THR A 37 3.70 -4.58 -1.53
CA THR A 37 3.83 -5.75 -0.65
C THR A 37 3.40 -7.02 -1.36
N ARG A 38 3.71 -8.17 -0.77
CA ARG A 38 2.96 -9.38 -1.08
C ARG A 38 1.48 -9.17 -0.73
N VAL A 39 0.65 -9.94 -1.41
CA VAL A 39 -0.79 -10.00 -1.13
C VAL A 39 -0.98 -10.82 0.14
N HIS A 40 -1.86 -10.36 1.02
CA HIS A 40 -2.31 -11.16 2.15
C HIS A 40 -3.59 -11.89 1.74
N ASP A 41 -3.42 -13.13 1.28
CA ASP A 41 -4.55 -13.95 0.85
C ASP A 41 -5.51 -14.19 2.03
N ASN A 42 -6.80 -13.92 1.83
CA ASN A 42 -7.86 -13.93 2.84
C ASN A 42 -7.61 -12.98 4.04
N GLY A 43 -6.83 -11.91 3.85
CA GLY A 43 -6.48 -10.94 4.90
C GLY A 43 -7.65 -10.08 5.41
N HIS A 44 -8.75 -10.05 4.65
CA HIS A 44 -10.01 -9.40 5.03
C HIS A 44 -9.78 -7.94 5.52
N LYS A 45 -10.33 -7.55 6.67
CA LYS A 45 -10.27 -6.16 7.17
C LYS A 45 -9.00 -5.82 7.95
N THR A 46 -8.11 -6.79 8.18
CA THR A 46 -6.94 -6.65 9.07
C THR A 46 -5.68 -7.34 8.51
N PRO A 47 -5.21 -6.98 7.31
CA PRO A 47 -4.03 -7.61 6.71
C PRO A 47 -2.74 -7.20 7.43
N VAL A 48 -1.79 -8.14 7.51
CA VAL A 48 -0.41 -7.93 7.98
C VAL A 48 0.56 -8.28 6.85
N TRP A 49 1.54 -7.40 6.58
CA TRP A 49 2.56 -7.60 5.54
C TRP A 49 3.97 -7.61 6.11
N ASN A 50 4.29 -6.64 6.98
CA ASN A 50 5.61 -6.48 7.62
C ASN A 50 6.78 -6.44 6.62
N GLU A 51 6.63 -5.70 5.52
CA GLU A 51 7.67 -5.58 4.48
C GLU A 51 8.31 -4.19 4.49
N VAL A 52 9.60 -4.13 4.15
CA VAL A 52 10.41 -2.89 4.15
C VAL A 52 10.82 -2.53 2.73
N PHE A 53 10.71 -1.25 2.40
CA PHE A 53 11.06 -0.69 1.10
C PHE A 53 11.94 0.54 1.27
N VAL A 54 12.84 0.76 0.32
CA VAL A 54 13.75 1.91 0.32
C VAL A 54 13.54 2.74 -0.94
N PHE A 55 13.20 4.00 -0.74
CA PHE A 55 13.05 5.01 -1.78
C PHE A 55 14.21 6.00 -1.74
N SER A 56 14.65 6.42 -2.92
CA SER A 56 15.58 7.54 -3.05
C SER A 56 14.76 8.84 -3.08
N VAL A 57 15.03 9.73 -2.14
CA VAL A 57 14.39 11.06 -2.07
C VAL A 57 15.28 12.07 -2.78
N VAL A 58 14.68 12.83 -3.69
CA VAL A 58 15.37 13.83 -4.50
C VAL A 58 15.12 15.23 -3.94
N ASP A 59 13.86 15.54 -3.61
CA ASP A 59 13.50 16.83 -3.02
C ASP A 59 12.44 16.61 -1.91
N PRO A 60 12.85 16.59 -0.63
CA PRO A 60 11.93 16.32 0.48
C PRO A 60 10.74 17.29 0.57
N GLN A 61 10.90 18.53 0.09
CA GLN A 61 9.85 19.56 0.16
C GLN A 61 8.77 19.37 -0.91
N LEU A 62 9.12 18.75 -2.04
CA LEU A 62 8.19 18.47 -3.14
C LEU A 62 7.74 17.00 -3.18
N ASP A 63 8.52 16.08 -2.61
CA ASP A 63 8.28 14.65 -2.68
C ASP A 63 7.13 14.26 -1.76
N GLN A 64 6.17 13.50 -2.32
CA GLN A 64 5.06 12.92 -1.58
C GLN A 64 5.01 11.40 -1.77
N LEU A 65 5.02 10.68 -0.66
CA LEU A 65 4.77 9.24 -0.65
C LEU A 65 3.27 9.01 -0.79
N VAL A 66 2.87 8.33 -1.87
CA VAL A 66 1.51 7.87 -2.08
C VAL A 66 1.41 6.43 -1.57
N VAL A 67 0.44 6.18 -0.69
CA VAL A 67 0.15 4.87 -0.13
C VAL A 67 -1.26 4.47 -0.56
N GLU A 68 -1.36 3.37 -1.31
CA GLU A 68 -2.63 2.79 -1.73
C GLU A 68 -2.79 1.42 -1.08
N VAL A 69 -3.96 1.13 -0.53
CA VAL A 69 -4.35 -0.24 -0.14
C VAL A 69 -5.36 -0.74 -1.17
N LYS A 70 -5.07 -1.91 -1.75
CA LYS A 70 -5.84 -2.49 -2.85
C LYS A 70 -6.23 -3.92 -2.53
N ASP A 71 -7.41 -4.31 -2.99
CA ASP A 71 -7.87 -5.69 -3.00
C ASP A 71 -7.47 -6.35 -4.32
N LYS A 72 -6.82 -7.52 -4.28
CA LYS A 72 -6.47 -8.25 -5.50
C LYS A 72 -7.63 -9.15 -5.92
N ASN A 73 -8.24 -8.84 -7.06
CA ASN A 73 -9.19 -9.73 -7.72
C ASN A 73 -8.60 -10.39 -8.97
N PHE A 74 -9.31 -11.38 -9.51
CA PHE A 74 -8.92 -12.10 -10.72
C PHE A 74 -8.75 -11.21 -11.95
N THR A 75 -9.63 -10.21 -12.12
CA THR A 75 -9.64 -9.35 -13.32
C THR A 75 -8.89 -8.05 -13.11
N SER A 76 -9.18 -7.33 -12.02
CA SER A 76 -8.51 -6.07 -11.68
C SER A 76 -8.47 -5.82 -10.18
N SER A 77 -7.42 -5.18 -9.70
CA SER A 77 -7.36 -4.80 -8.28
C SER A 77 -8.26 -3.60 -8.00
N THR A 78 -9.03 -3.67 -6.92
CA THR A 78 -9.93 -2.59 -6.49
C THR A 78 -9.23 -1.72 -5.45
N LEU A 79 -9.22 -0.40 -5.63
CA LEU A 79 -8.72 0.54 -4.62
C LEU A 79 -9.62 0.49 -3.38
N ILE A 80 -9.07 0.20 -2.20
CA ILE A 80 -9.80 0.28 -0.93
C ILE A 80 -9.67 1.68 -0.34
N GLY A 81 -8.45 2.20 -0.27
CA GLY A 81 -8.15 3.54 0.22
C GLY A 81 -6.78 4.04 -0.22
N GLU A 82 -6.60 5.37 -0.20
CA GLU A 82 -5.38 6.08 -0.55
C GLU A 82 -5.06 7.10 0.55
N CYS A 83 -3.77 7.29 0.86
CA CYS A 83 -3.29 8.49 1.53
C CYS A 83 -2.02 9.01 0.88
N ARG A 84 -1.75 10.29 1.08
CA ARG A 84 -0.54 10.98 0.59
C ARG A 84 0.16 11.63 1.77
N LEU A 85 1.45 11.37 1.88
CA LEU A 85 2.27 11.83 2.99
C LEU A 85 3.41 12.69 2.42
N PRO A 86 3.57 13.95 2.87
CA PRO A 86 4.77 14.71 2.57
C PRO A 86 6.00 14.00 3.16
N VAL A 87 7.13 14.08 2.47
CA VAL A 87 8.39 13.48 2.93
C VAL A 87 9.16 14.42 3.89
N SER A 88 8.88 15.73 3.83
CA SER A 88 9.44 16.77 4.69
C SER A 88 9.04 16.66 6.16
#